data_AF-A0ABD5T4D8-F1
#
_entry.id   AF-A0ABD5T4D8-F1
#
_cell.length_a   1.000
_cell.length_b   1.000
_cell.length_c   1.000
_cell.angle_alpha   90.00
_cell.angle_beta   90.00
_cell.angle_gamma   90.00
#
_symmetry.space_group_name_H-M   'P 1'
#
loop_
_entity.id
_entity.type
_entity.pdbx_description
1 polymer ?
#
loop_
_entity_poly.entity_id
_entity_poly.type
_entity_poly.pdbx_seq_one_letter_code
_entity_poly.pdbx_strand_id
1 'polypeptide(L)'
;MTELGRVEFTRLRGFLAQFGASEQEVTEDLAPLAVVLNDPADQRFVATQLYDEARHAEFLEQYWETVIHQVEDERGVARTDPTADRWHAEPHKTLLRRTSDAMARLLTTADPEMRARAYSHYHLVVEGVLAQTAYEWVDERYSEESSDGLALPALTSGFQRLQQDEARHVTFGVRRVQDLLDAGVDTAVVVETIDELLPFVEATIDRMVTESGREQLLEQVEEERDQRLKEVGAVEAA
;
A
#
# COMPACT_ATOMS: atom_id res chain seq x y z
N MET A 1 11.86 -8.36 20.07
CA MET A 1 12.60 -8.13 18.79
C MET A 1 14.09 -8.41 18.87
N THR A 2 14.77 -8.31 20.01
CA THR A 2 16.22 -8.55 20.14
C THR A 2 16.66 -9.96 19.71
N GLU A 3 15.74 -10.93 19.78
CA GLU A 3 15.92 -12.32 19.36
C GLU A 3 15.98 -12.50 17.83
N LEU A 4 15.49 -11.54 17.04
CA LEU A 4 15.58 -11.61 15.57
C LEU A 4 17.05 -11.62 15.13
N GLY A 5 17.38 -12.45 14.15
CA GLY A 5 18.68 -12.44 13.50
C GLY A 5 18.97 -11.08 12.85
N ARG A 6 20.25 -10.74 12.66
CA ARG A 6 20.66 -9.45 12.06
C ARG A 6 20.02 -9.19 10.69
N VAL A 7 19.88 -10.24 9.88
CA VAL A 7 19.27 -10.16 8.55
C VAL A 7 17.78 -9.88 8.66
N GLU A 8 17.05 -10.63 9.50
CA GLU A 8 15.61 -10.45 9.72
C GLU A 8 15.29 -9.07 10.29
N PHE A 9 16.07 -8.59 11.27
CA PHE A 9 15.88 -7.24 11.82
C PHE A 9 16.18 -6.14 10.79
N THR A 10 17.09 -6.38 9.85
CA THR A 10 17.34 -5.43 8.74
C THR A 10 16.21 -5.43 7.73
N ARG A 11 15.62 -6.60 7.43
CA ARG A 11 14.45 -6.70 6.56
C ARG A 11 13.22 -6.05 7.16
N LEU A 12 12.93 -6.31 8.43
CA LEU A 12 11.83 -5.65 9.14
C LEU A 12 11.97 -4.12 9.08
N ARG A 13 13.17 -3.58 9.32
CA ARG A 13 13.42 -2.14 9.18
C ARG A 13 13.25 -1.65 7.74
N GLY A 14 13.74 -2.39 6.75
CA GLY A 14 13.54 -2.03 5.35
C GLY A 14 12.06 -1.98 4.96
N PHE A 15 11.29 -2.99 5.37
CA PHE A 15 9.85 -3.04 5.20
C PHE A 15 9.16 -1.83 5.86
N LEU A 16 9.39 -1.59 7.15
CA LEU A 16 8.76 -0.50 7.89
C LEU A 16 9.11 0.88 7.32
N ALA A 17 10.35 1.08 6.90
CA ALA A 17 10.79 2.33 6.27
C ALA A 17 10.07 2.56 4.94
N GLN A 18 9.98 1.52 4.11
CA GLN A 18 9.35 1.62 2.80
C GLN A 18 7.83 1.79 2.91
N PHE A 19 7.18 1.05 3.81
CA PHE A 19 5.76 1.21 4.08
C PHE A 19 5.48 2.60 4.67
N GLY A 20 6.28 3.07 5.63
CA GLY A 20 6.14 4.41 6.22
C GLY A 20 6.27 5.55 5.20
N ALA A 21 7.21 5.45 4.26
CA ALA A 21 7.29 6.39 3.16
C ALA A 21 6.08 6.32 2.21
N SER A 22 5.52 5.12 2.02
CA SER A 22 4.29 4.96 1.23
C SER A 22 3.13 5.68 1.87
N GLU A 23 2.91 5.50 3.19
CA GLU A 23 1.85 6.18 3.94
C GLU A 23 1.97 7.71 3.90
N GLN A 24 3.19 8.24 3.93
CA GLN A 24 3.42 9.68 3.75
C GLN A 24 3.06 10.15 2.34
N GLU A 25 3.52 9.44 1.31
CA GLU A 25 3.26 9.81 -0.09
C GLU A 25 1.77 9.69 -0.45
N VAL A 26 1.08 8.62 -0.03
CA VAL A 26 -0.36 8.46 -0.31
C VAL A 26 -1.20 9.54 0.39
N THR A 27 -0.82 9.96 1.61
CA THR A 27 -1.45 11.10 2.30
C THR A 27 -1.38 12.38 1.44
N GLU A 28 -0.22 12.66 0.84
CA GLU A 28 -0.01 13.84 0.00
C GLU A 28 -0.74 13.71 -1.35
N ASP A 29 -0.66 12.53 -1.96
CA ASP A 29 -1.19 12.24 -3.30
C ASP A 29 -2.73 12.16 -3.34
N LEU A 30 -3.39 11.98 -2.20
CA LEU A 30 -4.85 12.01 -2.12
C LEU A 30 -5.43 13.44 -2.19
N ALA A 31 -4.63 14.46 -1.85
CA ALA A 31 -5.09 15.86 -1.84
C ALA A 31 -5.62 16.36 -3.21
N PRO A 32 -4.97 16.08 -4.35
CA PRO A 32 -5.53 16.34 -5.68
C PRO A 32 -6.96 15.82 -5.87
N LEU A 33 -7.26 14.60 -5.44
CA LEU A 33 -8.60 14.03 -5.54
C LEU A 33 -9.61 14.81 -4.70
N ALA A 34 -9.26 15.12 -3.45
CA ALA A 34 -10.12 15.90 -2.55
C ALA A 34 -10.52 17.27 -3.14
N VAL A 35 -9.62 17.91 -3.90
CA VAL A 35 -9.87 19.20 -4.57
C VAL A 35 -10.87 19.08 -5.72
N VAL A 36 -10.83 17.99 -6.50
CA VAL A 36 -11.60 17.86 -7.75
C VAL A 36 -12.95 17.17 -7.59
N LEU A 37 -13.20 16.55 -6.43
CA LEU A 37 -14.47 15.92 -6.11
C LEU A 37 -15.60 16.96 -6.03
N ASN A 38 -16.74 16.65 -6.64
CA ASN A 38 -17.93 17.52 -6.64
C ASN A 38 -19.09 16.95 -5.80
N ASP A 39 -19.08 15.64 -5.50
CA ASP A 39 -20.12 15.02 -4.68
C ASP A 39 -19.81 15.25 -3.18
N PRO A 40 -20.74 15.84 -2.39
CA PRO A 40 -20.53 16.07 -0.97
C PRO A 40 -20.38 14.79 -0.12
N ALA A 41 -20.90 13.65 -0.55
CA ALA A 41 -20.66 12.37 0.10
C ALA A 41 -19.20 11.94 -0.09
N ASP A 42 -18.69 12.04 -1.33
CA ASP A 42 -17.32 11.66 -1.67
C ASP A 42 -16.31 12.57 -0.98
N GLN A 43 -16.56 13.88 -0.94
CA GLN A 43 -15.73 14.83 -0.21
C GLN A 43 -15.66 14.49 1.29
N ARG A 44 -16.78 14.08 1.90
CA ARG A 44 -16.80 13.67 3.31
C ARG A 44 -16.06 12.36 3.52
N PHE A 45 -16.18 11.41 2.60
CA PHE A 45 -15.44 10.16 2.66
C PHE A 45 -13.93 10.38 2.51
N VAL A 46 -13.49 11.11 1.48
CA VAL A 46 -12.05 11.39 1.27
C VAL A 46 -11.46 12.20 2.42
N ALA A 47 -12.25 13.04 3.10
CA ALA A 47 -11.80 13.69 4.33
C ALA A 47 -11.53 12.71 5.48
N THR A 48 -12.27 11.60 5.58
CA THR A 48 -11.94 10.56 6.57
C THR A 48 -10.71 9.78 6.13
N GLN A 49 -10.59 9.46 4.84
CA GLN A 49 -9.42 8.77 4.31
C GLN A 49 -8.13 9.57 4.53
N LEU A 50 -8.12 10.87 4.23
CA LEU A 50 -6.97 11.75 4.53
C LEU A 50 -6.57 11.73 6.01
N TYR A 51 -7.55 11.60 6.92
CA TYR A 51 -7.27 11.45 8.35
C TYR A 51 -6.72 10.06 8.67
N ASP A 52 -7.20 9.02 8.01
CA ASP A 52 -6.72 7.64 8.17
C ASP A 52 -5.26 7.54 7.70
N GLU A 53 -4.92 8.01 6.50
CA GLU A 53 -3.53 8.00 5.98
C GLU A 53 -2.55 8.79 6.88
N ALA A 54 -2.99 9.94 7.37
CA ALA A 54 -2.17 10.72 8.30
C ALA A 54 -1.89 9.95 9.60
N ARG A 55 -2.85 9.15 10.09
CA ARG A 55 -2.64 8.27 11.25
C ARG A 55 -1.76 7.07 10.93
N HIS A 56 -1.82 6.54 9.72
CA HIS A 56 -0.96 5.43 9.28
C HIS A 56 0.51 5.87 9.24
N ALA A 57 0.77 7.04 8.65
CA ALA A 57 2.10 7.65 8.63
C ALA A 57 2.61 7.94 10.05
N GLU A 58 1.78 8.54 10.90
CA GLU A 58 2.11 8.81 12.30
C GLU A 58 2.42 7.52 13.07
N PHE A 59 1.64 6.46 12.88
CA PHE A 59 1.87 5.17 13.53
C PHE A 59 3.26 4.62 13.21
N LEU A 60 3.67 4.65 11.93
CA LEU A 60 4.98 4.10 11.54
C LEU A 60 6.15 4.98 11.96
N GLU A 61 6.00 6.30 11.95
CA GLU A 61 6.98 7.22 12.54
C GLU A 61 7.16 6.93 14.04
N GLN A 62 6.06 6.90 14.81
CA GLN A 62 6.11 6.59 16.23
C GLN A 62 6.69 5.20 16.50
N TYR A 63 6.32 4.19 15.70
CA TYR A 63 6.85 2.84 15.85
C TYR A 63 8.37 2.81 15.63
N TRP A 64 8.88 3.56 14.65
CA TRP A 64 10.31 3.67 14.41
C TRP A 64 11.04 4.33 15.57
N GLU A 65 10.55 5.48 16.03
CA GLU A 65 11.17 6.26 17.09
C GLU A 65 11.15 5.54 18.45
N THR A 66 10.06 4.86 18.76
CA THR A 66 9.83 4.30 20.11
C THR A 66 10.23 2.83 20.21
N VAL A 67 10.09 2.05 19.14
CA VAL A 67 10.37 0.61 19.16
C VAL A 67 11.67 0.29 18.44
N ILE A 68 11.84 0.74 17.19
CA ILE A 68 13.04 0.39 16.40
C ILE A 68 14.30 0.99 17.03
N HIS A 69 14.30 2.28 17.37
CA HIS A 69 15.47 2.91 18.01
C HIS A 69 15.80 2.29 19.36
N GLN A 70 14.79 1.89 20.16
CA GLN A 70 15.04 1.18 21.42
C GLN A 70 15.74 -0.16 21.17
N VAL A 71 15.27 -0.94 20.20
CA VAL A 71 15.89 -2.23 19.84
C VAL A 71 17.29 -2.05 19.26
N GLU A 72 17.53 -0.96 18.52
CA GLU A 72 18.86 -0.60 18.02
C GLU A 72 19.84 -0.29 19.15
N ASP A 73 19.40 0.50 20.15
CA ASP A 73 20.18 0.81 21.35
C ASP A 73 20.49 -0.47 22.15
N GLU A 74 19.51 -1.35 22.36
CA GLU A 74 19.67 -2.64 23.05
C GLU A 74 20.65 -3.57 22.33
N ARG A 75 20.68 -3.53 20.99
CA ARG A 75 21.62 -4.30 20.16
C ARG A 75 23.00 -3.65 20.04
N GLY A 76 23.18 -2.42 20.53
CA GLY A 76 24.42 -1.66 20.41
C GLY A 76 24.76 -1.28 18.97
N VAL A 77 23.75 -1.11 18.10
CA VAL A 77 23.93 -0.64 16.73
C VAL A 77 23.56 0.85 16.64
N ALA A 78 24.16 1.57 15.70
CA ALA A 78 23.80 2.98 15.48
C ALA A 78 22.33 3.09 15.04
N ARG A 79 21.62 4.06 15.63
CA ARG A 79 20.24 4.37 15.25
C ARG A 79 20.14 4.66 13.77
N THR A 80 19.10 4.15 13.14
CA THR A 80 18.89 4.33 11.71
C THR A 80 17.76 5.33 11.41
N ASP A 81 17.95 6.04 10.30
CA ASP A 81 16.96 6.94 9.72
C ASP A 81 16.04 6.13 8.78
N PRO A 82 14.70 6.14 8.96
CA PRO A 82 13.78 5.46 8.08
C PRO A 82 13.72 6.07 6.68
N THR A 83 14.11 7.33 6.48
CA THR A 83 14.07 8.00 5.16
C THR A 83 15.36 7.81 4.36
N ALA A 84 16.31 7.01 4.86
CA ALA A 84 17.58 6.79 4.19
C ALA A 84 17.39 6.01 2.88
N ASP A 85 17.99 6.48 1.78
CA ASP A 85 17.85 5.91 0.43
C ASP A 85 18.03 4.39 0.32
N ARG A 86 18.84 3.78 1.21
CA ARG A 86 19.06 2.34 1.23
C ARG A 86 17.80 1.50 1.48
N TRP A 87 16.75 2.10 2.06
CA TRP A 87 15.50 1.43 2.37
C TRP A 87 14.49 1.46 1.23
N HIS A 88 14.65 2.38 0.29
CA HIS A 88 13.64 2.67 -0.73
C HIS A 88 14.10 2.16 -2.09
N ALA A 89 13.57 1.01 -2.49
CA ALA A 89 13.93 0.35 -3.74
C ALA A 89 13.40 1.11 -4.97
N GLU A 90 14.16 1.14 -6.06
CA GLU A 90 13.76 1.84 -7.29
C GLU A 90 12.39 1.43 -7.88
N PRO A 91 11.99 0.13 -7.90
CA PRO A 91 10.65 -0.26 -8.33
C PRO A 91 9.54 0.40 -7.50
N HIS A 92 9.71 0.44 -6.18
CA HIS A 92 8.78 1.06 -5.24
C HIS A 92 8.66 2.57 -5.47
N LYS A 93 9.80 3.28 -5.55
CA LYS A 93 9.85 4.71 -5.92
C LYS A 93 9.17 4.98 -7.26
N THR A 94 9.35 4.08 -8.24
CA THR A 94 8.73 4.24 -9.55
C THR A 94 7.22 4.06 -9.49
N LEU A 95 6.73 3.08 -8.72
CA LEU A 95 5.30 2.85 -8.51
C LEU A 95 4.66 4.09 -7.89
N LEU A 96 5.18 4.58 -6.76
CA LEU A 96 4.60 5.73 -6.07
C LEU A 96 4.64 6.99 -6.93
N ARG A 97 5.78 7.31 -7.56
CA ARG A 97 5.86 8.47 -8.48
C ARG A 97 4.82 8.40 -9.61
N ARG A 98 4.57 7.21 -10.17
CA ARG A 98 3.54 7.03 -11.20
C ARG A 98 2.14 7.28 -10.64
N THR A 99 1.87 6.87 -9.40
CA THR A 99 0.64 7.18 -8.68
C THR A 99 0.51 8.68 -8.42
N SER A 100 1.55 9.35 -7.93
CA SER A 100 1.56 10.81 -7.74
C SER A 100 1.29 11.55 -9.05
N ASP A 101 1.94 11.14 -10.15
CA ASP A 101 1.72 11.70 -11.48
C ASP A 101 0.26 11.52 -11.95
N ALA A 102 -0.36 10.37 -11.67
CA ALA A 102 -1.75 10.09 -12.02
C ALA A 102 -2.73 10.93 -11.19
N MET A 103 -2.50 11.05 -9.88
CA MET A 103 -3.34 11.84 -8.97
C MET A 103 -3.21 13.34 -9.25
N ALA A 104 -2.00 13.85 -9.46
CA ALA A 104 -1.75 15.27 -9.75
C ALA A 104 -2.43 15.72 -11.07
N ARG A 105 -2.51 14.84 -12.08
CA ARG A 105 -3.18 15.12 -13.36
C ARG A 105 -4.66 15.46 -13.21
N LEU A 106 -5.32 14.99 -12.14
CA LEU A 106 -6.71 15.31 -11.85
C LEU A 106 -6.95 16.83 -11.77
N LEU A 107 -5.95 17.61 -11.32
CA LEU A 107 -6.06 19.07 -11.19
C LEU A 107 -6.09 19.81 -12.53
N THR A 108 -5.56 19.20 -13.60
CA THR A 108 -5.45 19.85 -14.92
C THR A 108 -6.40 19.25 -15.94
N THR A 109 -6.51 17.91 -15.97
CA THR A 109 -7.31 17.16 -16.94
C THR A 109 -7.94 15.98 -16.22
N ALA A 110 -9.26 16.04 -16.02
CA ALA A 110 -10.00 14.99 -15.31
C ALA A 110 -11.14 14.44 -16.15
N ASP A 111 -10.84 14.03 -17.39
CA ASP A 111 -11.78 13.23 -18.16
C ASP A 111 -12.04 11.87 -17.48
N PRO A 112 -13.12 11.17 -17.85
CA PRO A 112 -13.50 9.92 -17.19
C PRO A 112 -12.41 8.84 -17.20
N GLU A 113 -11.64 8.71 -18.28
CA GLU A 113 -10.58 7.72 -18.35
C GLU A 113 -9.42 8.09 -17.42
N MET A 114 -9.03 9.37 -17.36
CA MET A 114 -7.95 9.79 -16.46
C MET A 114 -8.34 9.62 -15.00
N ARG A 115 -9.62 9.82 -14.66
CA ARG A 115 -10.13 9.48 -13.33
C ARG A 115 -10.06 7.97 -13.06
N ALA A 116 -10.43 7.14 -14.03
CA ALA A 116 -10.34 5.69 -13.88
C ALA A 116 -8.88 5.26 -13.64
N ARG A 117 -7.92 5.81 -14.40
CA ARG A 117 -6.48 5.56 -14.17
C ARG A 117 -6.04 6.01 -12.77
N ALA A 118 -6.41 7.22 -12.34
CA ALA A 118 -6.04 7.71 -11.01
C ALA A 118 -6.59 6.80 -9.87
N TYR A 119 -7.86 6.40 -9.95
CA TYR A 119 -8.43 5.45 -8.99
C TYR A 119 -7.74 4.08 -9.05
N SER A 120 -7.41 3.57 -10.24
CA SER A 120 -6.68 2.31 -10.40
C SER A 120 -5.28 2.37 -9.79
N HIS A 121 -4.52 3.44 -10.03
CA HIS A 121 -3.20 3.64 -9.44
C HIS A 121 -3.25 3.62 -7.90
N TYR A 122 -4.10 4.47 -7.33
CA TYR A 122 -4.13 4.70 -5.89
C TYR A 122 -4.86 3.57 -5.16
N HIS A 123 -6.13 3.36 -5.47
CA HIS A 123 -7.00 2.51 -4.64
C HIS A 123 -6.93 1.04 -5.05
N LEU A 124 -6.75 0.74 -6.36
CA LEU A 124 -6.73 -0.66 -6.80
C LEU A 124 -5.33 -1.26 -6.68
N VAL A 125 -4.26 -0.54 -7.03
CA VAL A 125 -2.90 -1.10 -6.99
C VAL A 125 -2.15 -0.79 -5.71
N VAL A 126 -2.02 0.49 -5.30
CA VAL A 126 -1.24 0.82 -4.09
C VAL A 126 -1.92 0.29 -2.83
N GLU A 127 -3.19 0.63 -2.60
CA GLU A 127 -3.94 0.13 -1.44
C GLU A 127 -4.46 -1.31 -1.66
N GLY A 128 -5.01 -1.56 -2.85
CA GLY A 128 -5.73 -2.79 -3.15
C GLY A 128 -4.88 -3.99 -3.55
N VAL A 129 -3.58 -3.83 -3.82
CA VAL A 129 -2.66 -4.95 -4.08
C VAL A 129 -1.45 -4.84 -3.16
N LEU A 130 -0.64 -3.79 -3.29
CA LEU A 130 0.62 -3.67 -2.54
C LEU A 130 0.40 -3.67 -1.02
N ALA A 131 -0.51 -2.84 -0.51
CA ALA A 131 -0.77 -2.78 0.92
C ALA A 131 -1.39 -4.08 1.44
N GLN A 132 -2.34 -4.69 0.71
CA GLN A 132 -2.93 -5.99 1.09
C GLN A 132 -1.87 -7.11 1.19
N THR A 133 -0.98 -7.22 0.20
CA THR A 133 0.11 -8.20 0.27
C THR A 133 1.07 -7.93 1.43
N ALA A 134 1.31 -6.66 1.76
CA ALA A 134 2.12 -6.28 2.91
C ALA A 134 1.45 -6.61 4.26
N TYR A 135 0.13 -6.48 4.38
CA TYR A 135 -0.62 -6.91 5.57
C TYR A 135 -0.50 -8.42 5.78
N GLU A 136 -0.70 -9.20 4.72
CA GLU A 136 -0.55 -10.66 4.74
C GLU A 136 0.86 -11.05 5.21
N TRP A 137 1.90 -10.43 4.64
CA TRP A 137 3.27 -10.72 5.05
C TRP A 137 3.54 -10.43 6.53
N VAL A 138 2.99 -9.34 7.08
CA VAL A 138 3.14 -9.03 8.52
C VAL A 138 2.41 -10.06 9.38
N ASP A 139 1.21 -10.47 8.99
CA ASP A 139 0.42 -11.44 9.74
C ASP A 139 1.10 -12.82 9.73
N GLU A 140 1.45 -13.33 8.56
CA GLU A 140 2.14 -14.62 8.40
C GLU A 140 3.46 -14.67 9.18
N ARG A 141 4.20 -13.56 9.24
CA ARG A 141 5.56 -13.56 9.79
C ARG A 141 5.65 -13.24 11.27
N TYR A 142 4.69 -12.48 11.80
CA TYR A 142 4.79 -11.88 13.13
C TYR A 142 3.53 -12.04 14.00
N SER A 143 2.46 -12.68 13.50
CA SER A 143 1.31 -13.03 14.35
C SER A 143 1.69 -14.06 15.42
N GLU A 144 0.81 -14.21 16.42
CA GLU A 144 0.96 -15.24 17.45
C GLU A 144 0.80 -16.66 16.90
N GLU A 145 0.16 -16.81 15.73
CA GLU A 145 -0.08 -18.09 15.05
C GLU A 145 1.05 -18.46 14.08
N SER A 146 1.99 -17.53 13.82
CA SER A 146 3.13 -17.78 12.92
C SER A 146 4.00 -18.94 13.42
N SER A 147 4.26 -19.91 12.53
CA SER A 147 5.03 -21.13 12.83
C SER A 147 6.54 -20.90 12.96
N ASP A 148 7.05 -19.86 12.31
CA ASP A 148 8.48 -19.65 12.04
C ASP A 148 9.00 -18.28 12.54
N GLY A 149 8.20 -17.61 13.38
CA GLY A 149 8.38 -16.20 13.72
C GLY A 149 8.53 -15.89 15.20
N LEU A 150 9.14 -14.73 15.47
CA LEU A 150 8.95 -14.04 16.74
C LEU A 150 7.64 -13.27 16.64
N ALA A 151 6.67 -13.57 17.49
CA ALA A 151 5.44 -12.81 17.56
C ALA A 151 5.72 -11.34 17.94
N LEU A 152 5.14 -10.40 17.19
CA LEU A 152 5.21 -8.96 17.44
C LEU A 152 3.80 -8.36 17.58
N PRO A 153 3.09 -8.60 18.70
CA PRO A 153 1.67 -8.28 18.81
C PRO A 153 1.32 -6.81 18.57
N ALA A 154 2.19 -5.88 18.99
CA ALA A 154 1.99 -4.45 18.74
C ALA A 154 2.10 -4.09 17.26
N LEU A 155 3.01 -4.75 16.52
CA LEU A 155 3.14 -4.57 15.07
C LEU A 155 1.90 -5.11 14.36
N THR A 156 1.57 -6.38 14.60
CA THR A 156 0.45 -7.07 13.96
C THR A 156 -0.86 -6.36 14.26
N SER A 157 -1.10 -5.95 15.52
CA SER A 157 -2.31 -5.19 15.87
C SER A 157 -2.36 -3.81 15.20
N GLY A 158 -1.21 -3.16 14.99
CA GLY A 158 -1.14 -1.91 14.23
C GLY A 158 -1.55 -2.12 12.77
N PHE A 159 -0.90 -3.08 12.09
CA PHE A 159 -1.20 -3.41 10.68
C PHE A 159 -2.65 -3.90 10.48
N GLN A 160 -3.23 -4.65 11.42
CA GLN A 160 -4.64 -5.02 11.37
C GLN A 160 -5.60 -3.82 11.46
N ARG A 161 -5.21 -2.72 12.13
CA ARG A 161 -6.01 -1.48 12.17
C ARG A 161 -5.90 -0.71 10.87
N LEU A 162 -4.69 -0.61 10.31
CA LEU A 162 -4.46 -0.04 8.98
C LEU A 162 -5.31 -0.79 7.95
N GLN A 163 -5.26 -2.12 7.93
CA GLN A 163 -6.04 -2.95 7.01
C GLN A 163 -7.57 -2.73 7.12
N GLN A 164 -8.09 -2.48 8.32
CA GLN A 164 -9.51 -2.16 8.53
C GLN A 164 -9.91 -0.79 7.95
N ASP A 165 -8.98 0.16 7.93
CA ASP A 165 -9.16 1.46 7.31
C ASP A 165 -9.08 1.31 5.78
N GLU A 166 -8.06 0.61 5.27
CA GLU A 166 -7.87 0.31 3.84
C GLU A 166 -9.04 -0.41 3.17
N ALA A 167 -9.71 -1.32 3.89
CA ALA A 167 -10.90 -1.99 3.35
C ALA A 167 -11.97 -1.00 2.86
N ARG A 168 -12.11 0.16 3.54
CA ARG A 168 -13.03 1.23 3.12
C ARG A 168 -12.49 2.01 1.94
N HIS A 169 -11.18 2.28 1.92
CA HIS A 169 -10.51 3.04 0.87
C HIS A 169 -10.61 2.31 -0.47
N VAL A 170 -10.20 1.03 -0.49
CA VAL A 170 -10.31 0.16 -1.66
C VAL A 170 -11.76 0.08 -2.14
N THR A 171 -12.72 -0.12 -1.23
CA THR A 171 -14.15 -0.16 -1.59
C THR A 171 -14.63 1.13 -2.26
N PHE A 172 -14.18 2.29 -1.78
CA PHE A 172 -14.50 3.58 -2.41
C PHE A 172 -13.92 3.66 -3.83
N GLY A 173 -12.64 3.32 -4.00
CA GLY A 173 -11.99 3.28 -5.31
C GLY A 173 -12.69 2.34 -6.30
N VAL A 174 -12.98 1.10 -5.87
CA VAL A 174 -13.74 0.12 -6.64
C VAL A 174 -15.08 0.70 -7.10
N ARG A 175 -15.85 1.31 -6.19
CA ARG A 175 -17.16 1.87 -6.52
C ARG A 175 -17.05 3.01 -7.53
N ARG A 176 -16.05 3.88 -7.40
CA ARG A 176 -15.82 4.98 -8.34
C ARG A 176 -15.37 4.49 -9.72
N VAL A 177 -14.58 3.43 -9.79
CA VAL A 177 -14.23 2.80 -11.06
C VAL A 177 -15.46 2.16 -11.71
N GLN A 178 -16.29 1.43 -10.96
CA GLN A 178 -17.57 0.89 -11.47
C GLN A 178 -18.46 1.99 -12.06
N ASP A 179 -18.64 3.10 -11.34
CA ASP A 179 -19.47 4.23 -11.81
C ASP A 179 -18.94 4.81 -13.15
N LEU A 180 -17.62 4.80 -13.37
CA LEU A 180 -16.99 5.27 -14.61
C LEU A 180 -17.15 4.27 -15.76
N LEU A 181 -17.03 2.97 -15.47
CA LEU A 181 -17.27 1.90 -16.45
C LEU A 181 -18.75 1.89 -16.90
N ASP A 182 -19.68 2.02 -15.96
CA ASP A 182 -21.12 2.15 -16.25
C ASP A 182 -21.43 3.40 -17.10
N ALA A 183 -20.61 4.45 -16.97
CA ALA A 183 -20.70 5.68 -17.76
C ALA A 183 -20.01 5.59 -19.13
N GLY A 184 -19.41 4.44 -19.48
CA GLY A 184 -18.84 4.15 -20.80
C GLY A 184 -17.33 4.28 -20.91
N VAL A 185 -16.58 4.36 -19.80
CA VAL A 185 -15.12 4.14 -19.84
C VAL A 185 -14.85 2.69 -20.23
N ASP A 186 -13.93 2.48 -21.16
CA ASP A 186 -13.54 1.14 -21.60
C ASP A 186 -12.86 0.38 -20.45
N THR A 187 -13.24 -0.87 -20.21
CA THR A 187 -12.63 -1.74 -19.19
C THR A 187 -11.14 -1.94 -19.45
N ALA A 188 -10.70 -1.86 -20.71
CA ALA A 188 -9.29 -1.93 -21.08
C ALA A 188 -8.44 -0.86 -20.36
N VAL A 189 -8.98 0.34 -20.11
CA VAL A 189 -8.25 1.40 -19.39
C VAL A 189 -7.86 0.95 -17.99
N VAL A 190 -8.75 0.26 -17.28
CA VAL A 190 -8.52 -0.23 -15.91
C VAL A 190 -7.56 -1.41 -15.93
N VAL A 191 -7.79 -2.38 -16.81
CA VAL A 191 -6.97 -3.60 -16.94
C VAL A 191 -5.53 -3.24 -17.30
N GLU A 192 -5.33 -2.45 -18.36
CA GLU A 192 -4.00 -2.02 -18.81
C GLU A 192 -3.27 -1.23 -17.72
N THR A 193 -3.97 -0.36 -16.98
CA THR A 193 -3.36 0.40 -15.88
C THR A 193 -2.86 -0.52 -14.76
N ILE A 194 -3.67 -1.50 -14.33
CA ILE A 194 -3.26 -2.43 -13.29
C ILE A 194 -2.07 -3.28 -13.77
N ASP A 195 -2.16 -3.84 -14.98
CA ASP A 195 -1.12 -4.70 -15.55
C ASP A 195 0.20 -3.95 -15.82
N GLU A 196 0.15 -2.64 -16.13
CA GLU A 196 1.33 -1.80 -16.27
C GLU A 196 2.05 -1.53 -14.93
N LEU A 197 1.33 -1.59 -13.81
CA LEU A 197 1.86 -1.30 -12.48
C LEU A 197 2.32 -2.55 -11.72
N LEU A 198 1.68 -3.70 -11.99
CA LEU A 198 1.94 -4.96 -11.30
C LEU A 198 3.43 -5.36 -11.28
N PRO A 199 4.22 -5.22 -12.37
CA PRO A 199 5.64 -5.55 -12.34
C PRO A 199 6.46 -4.73 -11.32
N PHE A 200 6.01 -3.52 -10.98
CA PHE A 200 6.65 -2.71 -9.94
C PHE A 200 6.28 -3.18 -8.54
N VAL A 201 5.05 -3.69 -8.35
CA VAL A 201 4.62 -4.32 -7.09
C VAL A 201 5.41 -5.61 -6.85
N GLU A 202 5.47 -6.50 -7.84
CA GLU A 202 6.23 -7.75 -7.78
C GLU A 202 7.72 -7.50 -7.49
N ALA A 203 8.35 -6.57 -8.21
CA ALA A 203 9.76 -6.23 -8.01
C ALA A 203 10.01 -5.52 -6.66
N THR A 204 8.99 -4.87 -6.10
CA THR A 204 9.04 -4.31 -4.74
C THR A 204 9.05 -5.43 -3.71
N ILE A 205 8.11 -6.37 -3.81
CA ILE A 205 8.00 -7.52 -2.90
C ILE A 205 9.26 -8.40 -2.98
N ASP A 206 9.79 -8.65 -4.18
CA ASP A 206 11.01 -9.44 -4.38
C ASP A 206 12.22 -8.88 -3.61
N ARG A 207 12.26 -7.55 -3.41
CA ARG A 207 13.31 -6.90 -2.63
C ARG A 207 13.07 -6.91 -1.12
N MET A 208 11.82 -7.05 -0.70
CA MET A 208 11.44 -7.10 0.73
C MET A 208 11.72 -8.49 1.35
N VAL A 209 11.49 -9.57 0.61
CA VAL A 209 11.40 -10.93 1.20
C VAL A 209 12.56 -11.87 0.87
N THR A 210 12.62 -13.01 1.56
CA THR A 210 13.52 -14.14 1.26
C THR A 210 12.98 -15.04 0.18
N GLU A 211 13.82 -15.94 -0.36
CA GLU A 211 13.33 -17.09 -1.15
C GLU A 211 12.20 -17.86 -0.44
N SER A 212 12.29 -18.04 0.88
CA SER A 212 11.20 -18.58 1.69
C SER A 212 10.07 -17.55 1.84
N GLY A 213 8.86 -17.91 1.43
CA GLY A 213 7.65 -17.07 1.43
C GLY A 213 7.48 -16.18 0.18
N ARG A 214 8.50 -16.08 -0.69
CA ARG A 214 8.41 -15.26 -1.91
C ARG A 214 7.31 -15.72 -2.86
N GLU A 215 7.28 -17.02 -3.17
CA GLU A 215 6.34 -17.58 -4.15
C GLU A 215 4.89 -17.33 -3.73
N GLN A 216 4.60 -17.55 -2.44
CA GLN A 216 3.30 -17.31 -1.85
C GLN A 216 2.87 -15.83 -1.93
N LEU A 217 3.78 -14.88 -1.67
CA LEU A 217 3.43 -13.45 -1.78
C LEU A 217 3.26 -12.99 -3.22
N LEU A 218 3.98 -13.59 -4.18
CA LEU A 218 3.77 -13.30 -5.59
C LEU A 218 2.43 -13.89 -6.07
N GLU A 219 2.06 -15.08 -5.59
CA GLU A 219 0.72 -15.63 -5.80
C GLU A 219 -0.35 -14.69 -5.19
N GLN A 220 -0.13 -14.17 -3.98
CA GLN A 220 -1.03 -13.17 -3.37
C GLN A 220 -1.18 -11.91 -4.23
N VAL A 221 -0.11 -11.42 -4.87
CA VAL A 221 -0.19 -10.25 -5.78
C VAL A 221 -1.10 -10.55 -6.96
N GLU A 222 -0.98 -11.74 -7.55
CA GLU A 222 -1.84 -12.18 -8.66
C GLU A 222 -3.30 -12.32 -8.19
N GLU A 223 -3.53 -12.92 -7.02
CA GLU A 223 -4.86 -13.08 -6.43
C GLU A 223 -5.53 -11.74 -6.14
N GLU A 224 -4.81 -10.78 -5.53
CA GLU A 224 -5.35 -9.44 -5.28
C GLU A 224 -5.64 -8.70 -6.59
N ARG A 225 -4.76 -8.81 -7.59
CA ARG A 225 -4.99 -8.23 -8.93
C ARG A 225 -6.27 -8.78 -9.56
N ASP A 226 -6.46 -10.09 -9.55
CA ASP A 226 -7.65 -10.74 -10.10
C ASP A 226 -8.92 -10.38 -9.31
N GLN A 227 -8.80 -10.31 -7.98
CA GLN A 227 -9.89 -9.89 -7.12
C GLN A 227 -10.32 -8.45 -7.40
N ARG A 228 -9.38 -7.49 -7.56
CA ARG A 228 -9.70 -6.10 -7.92
C ARG A 228 -10.39 -6.00 -9.28
N LEU A 229 -9.93 -6.75 -10.28
CA LEU A 229 -10.56 -6.76 -11.61
C LEU A 229 -11.97 -7.35 -11.58
N LYS A 230 -12.19 -8.39 -10.78
CA LYS A 230 -13.52 -8.98 -10.57
C LYS A 230 -14.45 -8.00 -9.86
N GLU A 231 -13.98 -7.32 -8.83
CA GLU A 231 -14.76 -6.36 -8.06
C GLU A 231 -15.23 -5.17 -8.90
N VAL A 232 -14.38 -4.64 -9.78
CA VAL A 232 -14.77 -3.55 -10.69
C VAL A 232 -15.61 -4.03 -11.88
N GLY A 233 -15.79 -5.35 -12.06
CA GLY A 233 -16.54 -5.93 -13.17
C GLY A 233 -15.79 -5.92 -14.50
N ALA A 234 -14.46 -5.82 -14.49
CA ALA A 234 -13.63 -5.83 -15.70
C ALA A 234 -13.39 -7.26 -16.25
N VAL A 235 -13.62 -8.29 -15.44
CA VAL A 235 -13.62 -9.70 -15.83
C VAL A 235 -14.88 -10.39 -15.31
N GLU A 236 -15.43 -11.35 -16.08
CA GLU A 236 -16.63 -12.08 -15.64
C GLU A 236 -16.34 -12.90 -14.38
N ALA A 237 -17.29 -12.91 -13.44
CA ALA A 237 -17.24 -13.83 -12.31
C ALA A 237 -17.45 -15.26 -12.81
N ALA A 238 -16.47 -16.13 -12.58
CA ALA A 238 -16.56 -17.57 -12.85
C ALA A 238 -17.71 -18.26 -12.10
#